data_AF-A0A2R9SZB6-F1
#
_entry.id   AF-A0A2R9SZB6-F1
#
_cell.length_a   1.000
_cell.length_b   1.000
_cell.length_c   1.000
_cell.angle_alpha   90.00
_cell.angle_beta   90.00
_cell.angle_gamma   90.00
#
_symmetry.space_group_name_H-M   'P 1'
#
loop_
_entity.id
_entity.type
_entity.pdbx_description
1 polymer ?
#
loop_
_entity_poly.entity_id
_entity_poly.type
_entity_poly.pdbx_seq_one_letter_code
_entity_poly.pdbx_strand_id
1 'polypeptide(L)'
;MERVLSGKNVPAWREMLRRTYDDMDLCYEGGESSNRAMNRAVRVVEEILQSPSQNAVIVSHGNLISLLLKYYDNRIGFREWEALSNPDVYQLSFQQSDVPDIHRIWSP
;
A
#
# COMPACT_ATOMS: atom_id res chain seq x y z
N MET A 1 -7.37 7.77 -3.92
CA MET A 1 -8.16 6.76 -4.67
C MET A 1 -7.51 5.40 -4.49
N GLU A 2 -8.31 4.39 -4.12
CA GLU A 2 -7.89 2.99 -3.95
C GLU A 2 -7.47 2.32 -5.27
N ARG A 3 -6.76 1.19 -5.22
CA ARG A 3 -6.45 0.39 -6.41
C ARG A 3 -7.68 -0.41 -6.87
N VAL A 4 -7.94 -0.40 -8.17
CA VAL A 4 -8.96 -1.27 -8.80
C VAL A 4 -8.30 -2.57 -9.23
N LEU A 5 -8.69 -3.70 -8.65
CA LEU A 5 -8.11 -5.01 -9.00
C LEU A 5 -8.54 -5.49 -10.41
N SER A 6 -9.81 -5.30 -10.76
CA SER A 6 -10.45 -5.76 -11.99
C SER A 6 -11.68 -4.90 -12.27
N GLY A 7 -11.99 -4.67 -13.54
CA GLY A 7 -13.22 -3.96 -13.96
C GLY A 7 -14.50 -4.75 -13.73
N LYS A 8 -14.39 -6.05 -13.40
CA LYS A 8 -15.51 -6.96 -13.14
C LYS A 8 -15.38 -7.58 -11.75
N ASN A 9 -16.52 -7.84 -11.11
CA ASN A 9 -16.57 -8.63 -9.88
C ASN A 9 -16.36 -10.12 -10.24
N VAL A 10 -15.28 -10.71 -9.75
CA VAL A 10 -14.90 -12.11 -10.03
C VAL A 10 -14.92 -12.90 -8.72
N PRO A 11 -15.60 -14.07 -8.64
CA PRO A 11 -15.65 -14.85 -7.40
C PRO A 11 -14.28 -15.21 -6.82
N ALA A 12 -13.27 -15.43 -7.68
CA ALA A 12 -11.90 -15.75 -7.29
C ALA A 12 -11.02 -14.52 -7.00
N TRP A 13 -11.60 -13.36 -6.69
CA TRP A 13 -10.87 -12.09 -6.51
C TRP A 13 -9.73 -12.18 -5.48
N ARG A 14 -9.86 -13.00 -4.43
CA ARG A 14 -8.83 -13.12 -3.39
C ARG A 14 -7.55 -13.81 -3.90
N GLU A 15 -7.70 -14.87 -4.69
CA GLU A 15 -6.56 -15.52 -5.35
C GLU A 15 -5.96 -14.62 -6.44
N MET A 16 -6.81 -13.91 -7.18
CA MET A 16 -6.34 -12.90 -8.14
C MET A 16 -5.50 -11.83 -7.43
N LEU A 17 -5.98 -11.31 -6.30
CA LEU A 17 -5.27 -10.33 -5.48
C LEU A 17 -3.93 -10.89 -4.99
N ARG A 18 -3.90 -12.12 -4.48
CA ARG A 18 -2.66 -12.80 -4.05
C ARG A 18 -1.62 -12.81 -5.16
N ARG A 19 -2.00 -13.18 -6.38
CA ARG A 19 -1.10 -13.18 -7.55
C ARG A 19 -0.52 -11.79 -7.86
N THR A 20 -1.26 -10.71 -7.60
CA THR A 20 -0.75 -9.35 -7.79
C THR A 20 0.33 -8.92 -6.77
N TYR A 21 0.57 -9.71 -5.72
CA TYR A 21 1.73 -9.54 -4.83
C TYR A 21 2.93 -10.40 -5.26
N ASP A 22 2.70 -11.47 -6.03
CA ASP A 22 3.75 -12.32 -6.61
C ASP A 22 4.30 -11.71 -7.91
N ASP A 23 3.41 -11.18 -8.74
CA ASP A 23 3.70 -10.44 -9.97
C ASP A 23 3.13 -9.02 -9.86
N MET A 24 4.03 -8.05 -9.65
CA MET A 24 3.66 -6.66 -9.39
C MET A 24 3.19 -5.89 -10.64
N ASP A 25 3.49 -6.41 -11.83
CA ASP A 25 3.10 -5.82 -13.11
C ASP A 25 1.81 -6.45 -13.67
N LEU A 26 1.36 -7.56 -13.08
CA LEU A 26 0.08 -8.19 -13.40
C LEU A 26 -1.07 -7.19 -13.32
N CYS A 27 -1.76 -7.02 -14.44
CA CYS A 27 -2.91 -6.15 -14.59
C CYS A 27 -4.07 -6.94 -15.19
N TYR A 28 -5.16 -7.10 -14.44
CA TYR A 28 -6.38 -7.69 -14.97
C TYR A 28 -7.17 -6.66 -15.80
N GLU A 29 -8.06 -7.16 -16.67
CA GLU A 29 -8.91 -6.33 -17.52
C GLU A 29 -9.69 -5.28 -16.69
N GLY A 30 -9.54 -4.00 -17.03
CA GLY A 30 -10.18 -2.88 -16.32
C GLY A 30 -9.62 -2.57 -14.93
N GLY A 31 -8.50 -3.20 -14.54
CA GLY A 31 -7.80 -2.94 -13.28
C GLY A 31 -6.55 -2.07 -13.41
N GLU A 32 -5.82 -1.96 -12.30
CA GLU A 32 -4.54 -1.29 -12.15
C GLU A 32 -3.52 -2.30 -11.54
N SER A 33 -2.30 -2.33 -12.08
CA SER A 33 -1.22 -3.17 -11.54
C SER A 33 -0.75 -2.66 -10.16
N SER A 34 -0.20 -3.56 -9.36
CA SER A 34 0.32 -3.22 -8.02
C SER A 34 1.42 -2.16 -8.10
N ASN A 35 2.33 -2.26 -9.08
CA ASN A 35 3.39 -1.27 -9.30
C ASN A 35 2.85 0.14 -9.60
N ARG A 36 1.82 0.26 -10.46
CA ARG A 36 1.23 1.57 -10.78
C ARG A 36 0.58 2.22 -9.57
N ALA A 37 -0.19 1.43 -8.81
CA ALA A 37 -0.85 1.91 -7.59
C ALA A 37 0.18 2.30 -6.51
N MET A 38 1.19 1.46 -6.30
CA MET A 38 2.29 1.71 -5.37
C MET A 38 3.02 3.01 -5.70
N ASN A 39 3.46 3.19 -6.95
CA ASN A 39 4.15 4.40 -7.39
C ASN A 39 3.32 5.66 -7.17
N ARG A 40 2.00 5.58 -7.39
CA ARG A 40 1.09 6.70 -7.12
C ARG A 40 1.00 7.02 -5.62
N ALA A 41 1.00 6.01 -4.75
CA ALA A 41 0.99 6.21 -3.30
C ALA A 41 2.33 6.78 -2.80
N VAL A 42 3.45 6.27 -3.30
CA VAL A 42 4.80 6.75 -2.96
C VAL A 42 4.98 8.21 -3.35
N ARG A 43 4.51 8.60 -4.54
CA ARG A 43 4.59 9.99 -5.00
C ARG A 43 3.89 10.98 -4.07
N VAL A 44 2.77 10.57 -3.46
CA VAL A 44 2.09 11.38 -2.43
C VAL A 44 2.96 11.54 -1.18
N VAL A 45 3.66 10.49 -0.77
CA VAL A 45 4.60 10.56 0.36
C VAL A 45 5.78 11.48 0.02
N GLU A 46 6.36 11.35 -1.17
CA GLU A 46 7.44 12.22 -1.64
C GLU A 46 7.04 13.70 -1.65
N GLU A 47 5.83 14.02 -2.14
CA GLU A 47 5.27 15.38 -2.11
C GLU A 47 5.11 15.91 -0.69
N ILE A 48 4.69 15.07 0.26
CA ILE A 48 4.58 15.43 1.68
C ILE A 48 5.96 15.71 2.28
N LEU A 49 6.96 14.88 2.00
CA LEU A 49 8.32 15.04 2.49
C LEU A 49 9.01 16.31 1.96
N GLN A 50 8.61 16.78 0.79
CA GLN A 50 9.07 18.05 0.21
C GLN A 50 8.31 19.27 0.76
N SER A 51 7.20 19.06 1.46
CA SER A 51 6.40 20.12 2.06
C SER A 51 7.04 20.61 3.38
N PRO A 52 6.73 21.83 3.86
CA PRO A 52 7.20 22.30 5.16
C PRO A 52 6.51 21.60 6.36
N SER A 53 5.50 20.75 6.10
CA SER A 53 4.75 20.05 7.13
C SER A 53 5.62 19.02 7.86
N GLN A 54 5.58 19.06 9.19
CA GLN A 54 6.34 18.10 10.02
C GLN A 54 5.63 16.75 10.17
N ASN A 55 4.30 16.75 10.09
CA ASN A 55 3.47 15.56 10.24
C ASN A 55 2.37 15.55 9.18
N ALA A 56 2.02 14.37 8.68
CA ALA A 56 0.92 14.17 7.77
C ALA A 56 0.18 12.87 8.10
N VAL A 57 -1.11 12.82 7.75
CA VAL A 57 -1.94 11.62 7.88
C VAL A 57 -2.46 11.26 6.50
N ILE A 58 -2.16 10.03 6.06
CA ILE A 58 -2.67 9.46 4.81
C ILE A 58 -3.76 8.44 5.17
N VAL A 59 -4.95 8.62 4.59
CA VAL A 59 -6.09 7.71 4.78
C VAL A 59 -6.45 7.06 3.46
N SER A 60 -6.50 5.74 3.43
CA SER A 60 -6.88 4.95 2.25
C SER A 60 -7.44 3.57 2.68
N HIS A 61 -7.51 2.60 1.78
CA HIS A 61 -7.91 1.23 2.14
C HIS A 61 -6.71 0.29 2.19
N GLY A 62 -6.95 -0.92 2.70
CA GLY A 62 -5.89 -1.87 3.04
C GLY A 62 -5.01 -2.25 1.84
N ASN A 63 -5.57 -2.36 0.63
CA ASN A 63 -4.75 -2.77 -0.52
C ASN A 63 -3.72 -1.69 -0.92
N LEU A 64 -4.11 -0.43 -1.07
CA LEU A 64 -3.15 0.63 -1.34
C LEU A 64 -2.17 0.85 -0.17
N ILE A 65 -2.65 0.79 1.08
CA ILE A 65 -1.78 0.94 2.26
C ILE A 65 -0.72 -0.16 2.30
N SER A 66 -1.10 -1.43 2.14
CA SER A 66 -0.13 -2.53 2.13
C SER A 66 0.89 -2.43 0.99
N LEU A 67 0.49 -1.94 -0.20
CA LEU A 67 1.42 -1.66 -1.30
C LEU A 67 2.37 -0.51 -0.95
N LEU A 68 1.90 0.56 -0.31
CA LEU A 68 2.75 1.63 0.16
C LEU A 68 3.77 1.13 1.19
N LEU A 69 3.33 0.32 2.16
CA LEU A 69 4.22 -0.26 3.15
C LEU A 69 5.23 -1.21 2.52
N LYS A 70 4.80 -2.01 1.53
CA LYS A 70 5.67 -2.92 0.75
C LYS A 70 6.81 -2.21 0.03
N TYR A 71 6.58 -0.98 -0.44
CA TYR A 71 7.62 -0.19 -1.09
C TYR A 71 8.81 0.04 -0.17
N TYR A 72 8.54 0.32 1.11
CA TYR A 72 9.57 0.58 2.12
C TYR A 72 10.05 -0.68 2.86
N ASP A 73 9.21 -1.71 2.96
CA ASP A 73 9.55 -3.00 3.57
C ASP A 73 9.10 -4.17 2.67
N ASN A 74 10.06 -4.77 1.97
CA ASN A 74 9.79 -5.83 1.00
C ASN A 74 9.20 -7.11 1.62
N ARG A 75 9.26 -7.26 2.96
CA ARG A 75 8.65 -8.38 3.70
C ARG A 75 7.14 -8.30 3.69
N ILE A 76 6.56 -7.14 3.42
CA ILE A 76 5.13 -6.96 3.32
C ILE A 76 4.64 -7.51 1.99
N GLY A 77 3.71 -8.46 2.07
CA GLY A 77 3.05 -9.10 0.95
C GLY A 77 1.58 -9.39 1.24
N PHE A 78 1.05 -10.39 0.55
CA PHE A 78 -0.37 -10.73 0.65
C PHE A 78 -0.79 -11.15 2.07
N ARG A 79 0.07 -11.85 2.81
CA ARG A 79 -0.24 -12.30 4.18
C ARG A 79 -0.38 -11.12 5.13
N GLU A 80 0.50 -10.15 5.02
CA GLU A 80 0.49 -8.94 5.84
C GLU A 80 -0.72 -8.07 5.48
N TRP A 81 -1.06 -7.96 4.20
CA TRP A 81 -2.32 -7.34 3.75
C TRP A 81 -3.56 -8.01 4.34
N GLU A 82 -3.58 -9.34 4.36
CA GLU A 82 -4.69 -10.14 4.87
C GLU A 82 -4.85 -10.03 6.40
N ALA A 83 -3.73 -9.76 7.10
CA ALA A 83 -3.69 -9.58 8.54
C ALA A 83 -4.02 -8.14 9.01
N LEU A 84 -4.20 -7.19 8.09
CA LEU A 84 -4.60 -5.81 8.43
C LEU A 84 -5.93 -5.80 9.20
N SER A 85 -5.98 -5.03 10.29
CA SER A 85 -7.23 -4.72 10.97
C SER A 85 -8.02 -3.63 10.23
N ASN A 86 -9.28 -3.40 10.63
CA ASN A 86 -10.06 -2.28 10.11
C ASN A 86 -10.76 -1.52 11.25
N PRO A 87 -10.22 -0.37 11.70
CA PRO A 87 -9.06 0.34 11.14
C PRO A 87 -7.71 -0.33 11.47
N ASP A 88 -6.65 0.09 10.79
CA ASP A 88 -5.25 -0.21 11.13
C ASP A 88 -4.40 1.04 10.89
N VAL A 89 -3.38 1.25 11.73
CA VAL A 89 -2.59 2.50 11.74
C VAL A 89 -1.11 2.18 11.84
N TYR A 90 -0.35 2.75 10.90
CA TYR A 90 1.10 2.64 10.81
C TYR A 90 1.71 4.05 10.86
N GLN A 91 2.76 4.20 11.66
CA GLN A 91 3.61 5.36 11.69
C GLN A 91 4.87 5.07 10.86
N LEU A 92 5.16 5.97 9.92
CA LEU A 92 6.40 5.97 9.15
C LEU A 92 7.21 7.19 9.59
N SER A 93 8.43 6.95 10.09
CA SER A 93 9.34 8.01 10.52
C SER A 93 10.53 8.11 9.56
N PHE A 94 10.53 9.18 8.76
CA PHE A 94 11.59 9.48 7.80
C PHE A 94 12.69 10.30 8.50
N GLN A 95 13.86 9.70 8.68
CA GLN A 95 15.06 10.38 9.19
C GLN A 95 15.93 10.87 8.02
N GLN A 96 17.25 10.93 8.17
CA GLN A 96 18.20 11.29 7.10
C GLN A 96 18.41 10.17 6.05
N SER A 97 17.49 9.20 5.97
CA SER A 97 17.53 8.06 5.05
C SER A 97 16.22 7.98 4.25
N ASP A 98 16.32 7.49 3.02
CA ASP A 98 15.16 7.22 2.15
C ASP A 98 14.30 6.04 2.64
N VAL A 99 14.81 5.23 3.58
CA VAL A 99 14.08 4.13 4.20
C VAL A 99 13.55 4.57 5.57
N PRO A 100 12.21 4.66 5.76
CA PRO A 100 11.62 5.05 7.04
C PRO A 100 11.61 3.91 8.04
N ASP A 101 11.61 4.26 9.33
CA ASP A 101 11.22 3.34 10.39
C ASP A 101 9.70 3.13 10.34
N ILE A 102 9.25 1.87 10.24
CA ILE A 102 7.82 1.52 10.15
C ILE A 102 7.36 0.88 11.46
N HIS A 103 6.36 1.48 12.10
CA HIS A 103 5.77 0.96 13.33
C HIS A 103 4.24 0.86 13.20
N ARG A 104 3.68 -0.32 13.41
CA ARG A 104 2.24 -0.48 13.61
C ARG A 104 1.87 0.03 15.00
N ILE A 105 1.01 1.05 15.08
CA ILE A 105 0.63 1.71 16.35
C ILE A 105 -0.81 1.42 16.75
N TRP A 106 -1.56 0.64 15.96
CA TRP A 106 -2.93 0.26 16.29
C TRP A 106 -2.98 -0.92 17.26
N SER A 107 -3.66 -0.73 18.39
CA SER A 107 -4.00 -1.79 19.35
C SER A 107 -5.52 -1.96 19.36
N PRO A 108 -6.05 -3.16 19.01
CA PRO A 108 -7.48 -3.46 19.08
C PRO A 108 -8.05 -3.35 20.50
#